data_AF-A0A382RTQ3-F1
#
_entry.id   AF-A0A382RTQ3-F1
#
_cell.length_a   1.000
_cell.length_b   1.000
_cell.length_c   1.000
_cell.angle_alpha   90.00
_cell.angle_beta   90.00
_cell.angle_gamma   90.00
#
_symmetry.space_group_name_H-M   'P 1'
#
loop_
_entity.id
_entity.type
_entity.pdbx_description
1 polymer ?
#
loop_
_entity_poly.entity_id
_entity_poly.type
_entity_poly.pdbx_seq_one_letter_code
_entity_poly.pdbx_strand_id
1 'polypeptide(L)'
;MSLDYLIRRIGVFLIVVWAGATINFFLPRLAPVNPIRERLLQAVSFGGAGKTDMEAVVRTYEARFGLDQPLWKQYLRYMGDVARLDFGVSIANFPSRASDIILRALPWTIGLLTTATLIAFALGTLLGALLAWPRTPGAFHYLAAPFLALSAIPYYLLGLVLVFFLGFTLRAFPL
;
A
#
# COMPACT_ATOMS: atom_id res chain seq x y z
N MET A 1 32.88 2.56 -3.21
CA MET A 1 31.78 2.85 -4.17
C MET A 1 32.33 3.81 -5.22
N SER A 2 32.24 3.46 -6.51
CA SER A 2 32.60 4.41 -7.58
C SER A 2 31.54 5.50 -7.68
N LEU A 3 31.94 6.72 -8.06
CA LEU A 3 31.03 7.84 -8.30
C LEU A 3 29.95 7.48 -9.33
N ASP A 4 30.34 6.71 -10.35
CA ASP A 4 29.46 6.16 -11.37
C ASP A 4 28.31 5.30 -10.78
N TYR A 5 28.63 4.43 -9.83
CA TYR A 5 27.64 3.60 -9.16
C TYR A 5 26.59 4.42 -8.41
N LEU A 6 27.03 5.47 -7.71
CA LEU A 6 26.14 6.33 -6.94
C LEU A 6 25.20 7.12 -7.86
N ILE A 7 25.73 7.70 -8.93
CA ILE A 7 24.94 8.45 -9.93
C ILE A 7 23.90 7.54 -10.56
N ARG A 8 24.30 6.34 -11.01
CA ARG A 8 23.38 5.37 -11.60
C ARG A 8 22.27 5.00 -10.63
N ARG A 9 22.57 4.79 -9.36
CA ARG A 9 21.59 4.37 -8.35
C ARG A 9 20.61 5.49 -7.99
N ILE A 10 21.11 6.72 -7.82
CA ILE A 10 20.25 7.90 -7.58
C ILE A 10 19.37 8.17 -8.81
N GLY A 11 19.92 8.08 -10.02
CA GLY A 11 19.17 8.25 -11.26
C GLY A 11 18.01 7.26 -11.38
N VAL A 12 18.28 5.97 -11.15
CA VAL A 12 17.22 4.93 -11.14
C VAL A 12 16.18 5.21 -10.05
N PHE A 13 16.61 5.59 -8.84
CA PHE A 13 15.68 5.94 -7.77
C PHE A 13 14.74 7.09 -8.15
N LEU A 14 15.28 8.18 -8.71
CA LEU A 14 14.48 9.32 -9.15
C LEU A 14 13.49 8.93 -10.26
N ILE A 15 13.91 8.11 -11.22
CA ILE A 15 13.02 7.61 -12.28
C ILE A 15 11.88 6.77 -11.69
N VAL A 16 12.18 5.89 -10.73
CA VAL A 16 11.17 5.05 -10.07
C VAL A 16 10.18 5.90 -9.28
N VAL A 17 10.66 6.89 -8.52
CA VAL A 17 9.80 7.82 -7.77
C VAL A 17 8.94 8.64 -8.72
N TRP A 18 9.52 9.19 -9.78
CA TRP A 18 8.79 9.96 -10.79
C TRP A 18 7.74 9.12 -11.51
N ALA A 19 8.08 7.90 -11.93
CA ALA A 19 7.15 6.98 -12.58
C ALA A 19 6.01 6.59 -11.63
N GLY A 20 6.33 6.23 -10.38
CA GLY A 20 5.34 5.90 -9.36
C GLY A 20 4.41 7.06 -9.04
N ALA A 21 4.94 8.27 -8.85
CA ALA A 21 4.14 9.47 -8.62
C ALA A 21 3.26 9.80 -9.84
N THR A 22 3.79 9.64 -11.06
CA THR A 22 3.03 9.85 -12.29
C THR A 22 1.88 8.86 -12.42
N ILE A 23 2.11 7.57 -12.14
CA ILE A 23 1.05 6.57 -12.09
C ILE A 23 0.02 6.93 -11.01
N ASN A 24 0.45 7.31 -9.81
CA ASN A 24 -0.46 7.70 -8.73
C ASN A 24 -1.30 8.94 -9.06
N PHE A 25 -0.78 9.84 -9.92
CA PHE A 25 -1.55 10.96 -10.44
C PHE A 25 -2.59 10.52 -11.48
N PHE A 26 -2.17 9.76 -12.50
CA PHE A 26 -3.05 9.44 -13.63
C PHE A 26 -4.05 8.32 -13.33
N LEU A 27 -3.65 7.29 -12.57
CA LEU A 27 -4.47 6.10 -12.34
C LEU A 27 -5.86 6.43 -11.75
N PRO A 28 -5.99 7.27 -10.70
CA PRO A 28 -7.32 7.66 -10.19
C PRO A 28 -8.11 8.53 -11.17
N ARG A 29 -7.45 9.23 -12.09
CA ARG A 29 -8.07 10.12 -13.09
C ARG A 29 -8.54 9.37 -14.35
N LEU A 30 -8.04 8.16 -14.57
CA LEU A 30 -8.53 7.24 -15.59
C LEU A 30 -9.75 6.45 -15.12
N ALA A 31 -9.97 6.36 -13.80
CA ALA A 31 -11.15 5.71 -13.25
C ALA A 31 -12.41 6.51 -13.65
N PRO A 32 -13.47 5.84 -14.13
CA PRO A 32 -14.71 6.51 -14.54
C PRO A 32 -15.49 7.12 -13.36
N VAL A 33 -15.10 6.79 -12.13
CA VAL A 33 -15.77 7.22 -10.90
C VAL A 33 -15.03 8.40 -10.30
N ASN A 34 -15.73 9.53 -10.11
CA ASN A 34 -15.18 10.68 -9.38
C ASN A 34 -15.15 10.35 -7.86
N PRO A 35 -13.97 10.24 -7.22
CA PRO A 35 -13.86 9.85 -5.81
C PRO A 35 -14.52 10.87 -4.86
N ILE A 36 -14.66 12.13 -5.27
CA ILE A 36 -15.41 13.16 -4.51
C ILE A 36 -16.89 12.79 -4.49
N ARG A 37 -17.44 12.36 -5.63
CA ARG A 37 -18.85 11.98 -5.77
C ARG A 37 -19.19 10.77 -4.91
N GLU A 38 -18.32 9.76 -4.89
CA GLU A 38 -18.54 8.56 -4.09
C GLU A 38 -18.54 8.87 -2.58
N ARG A 39 -17.62 9.73 -2.12
CA ARG A 39 -17.60 10.17 -0.72
C ARG A 39 -18.81 11.02 -0.33
N LEU A 40 -19.28 11.87 -1.24
CA LEU A 40 -20.53 12.60 -1.02
C LEU A 40 -21.74 11.66 -0.97
N LEU A 41 -21.79 10.65 -1.84
CA LEU A 41 -22.84 9.62 -1.79
C LEU A 41 -22.81 8.87 -0.46
N GLN A 42 -21.64 8.43 0.00
CA GLN A 42 -21.48 7.80 1.32
C GLN A 42 -21.91 8.73 2.46
N ALA A 43 -21.45 9.99 2.47
CA ALA A 43 -21.81 10.96 3.51
C ALA A 43 -23.32 11.24 3.57
N VAL A 44 -24.00 11.28 2.41
CA VAL A 44 -25.46 11.44 2.35
C VAL A 44 -26.19 10.18 2.80
N SER A 45 -25.65 8.98 2.54
CA SER A 45 -26.20 7.73 3.07
C SER A 45 -26.16 7.63 4.60
N PHE A 46 -25.14 8.20 5.26
CA PHE A 46 -25.01 8.18 6.72
C PHE A 46 -25.61 9.40 7.43
N GLY A 47 -25.79 10.54 6.73
CA GLY A 47 -26.05 11.84 7.36
C GLY A 47 -27.45 12.42 7.24
N GLY A 48 -28.40 11.78 6.55
CA GLY A 48 -29.78 12.27 6.44
C GLY A 48 -29.95 13.65 5.78
N ALA A 49 -28.87 14.26 5.28
CA ALA A 49 -28.89 15.54 4.58
C ALA A 49 -29.55 15.33 3.21
N GLY A 50 -30.87 15.54 3.18
CA GLY A 50 -31.67 15.46 1.97
C GLY A 50 -31.09 16.33 0.87
N LYS A 51 -30.97 15.76 -0.34
CA LYS A 51 -30.76 16.42 -1.65
C LYS A 51 -30.12 17.81 -1.57
N THR A 52 -29.02 17.95 -0.84
CA THR A 52 -28.16 19.12 -1.01
C THR A 52 -27.64 18.99 -2.43
N ASP A 53 -27.62 20.07 -3.19
CA ASP A 53 -27.24 20.09 -4.60
C ASP A 53 -25.83 19.49 -4.77
N MET A 54 -25.78 18.17 -4.97
CA MET A 54 -24.55 17.38 -4.90
C MET A 54 -23.57 17.89 -5.95
N GLU A 55 -24.08 18.39 -7.07
CA GLU A 55 -23.28 19.00 -8.13
C GLU A 55 -22.63 20.30 -7.67
N ALA A 56 -23.32 21.15 -6.91
CA ALA A 56 -22.74 22.39 -6.36
C ALA A 56 -21.62 22.08 -5.35
N VAL A 57 -21.81 21.04 -4.54
CA VAL A 57 -20.78 20.59 -3.58
C VAL A 57 -19.58 19.99 -4.32
N VAL A 58 -19.80 19.09 -5.29
CA VAL A 58 -18.73 18.52 -6.13
C VAL A 58 -17.94 19.62 -6.83
N ARG A 59 -18.60 20.59 -7.48
CA ARG A 59 -17.92 21.72 -8.15
C ARG A 59 -17.09 22.56 -7.19
N THR A 60 -17.58 22.80 -5.98
CA THR A 60 -16.83 23.53 -4.95
C THR A 60 -15.57 22.78 -4.54
N TYR A 61 -15.66 21.46 -4.38
CA TYR A 61 -14.50 20.63 -4.08
C TYR A 61 -13.53 20.53 -5.27
N GLU A 62 -14.04 20.40 -6.50
CA GLU A 62 -13.22 20.39 -7.71
C GLU A 62 -12.42 21.69 -7.87
N ALA A 63 -13.06 22.84 -7.67
CA ALA A 63 -12.38 24.14 -7.66
C ALA A 63 -11.35 24.23 -6.53
N ARG A 64 -11.69 23.76 -5.32
CA ARG A 64 -10.79 23.79 -4.15
C ARG A 64 -9.56 22.91 -4.32
N PHE A 65 -9.70 21.77 -4.98
CA PHE A 65 -8.59 20.88 -5.32
C PHE A 65 -7.92 21.23 -6.67
N GLY A 66 -8.41 22.26 -7.36
CA GLY A 66 -7.95 22.69 -8.66
C GLY A 66 -8.05 21.59 -9.73
N LEU A 67 -9.08 20.75 -9.65
CA LEU A 67 -9.40 19.68 -10.61
C LEU A 67 -10.08 20.23 -11.87
N ASP A 68 -10.53 21.47 -11.83
CA ASP A 68 -11.06 22.28 -12.93
C ASP A 68 -9.97 22.79 -13.89
N GLN A 69 -8.69 22.72 -13.49
CA GLN A 69 -7.58 23.19 -14.30
C GLN A 69 -7.16 22.18 -15.37
N PRO A 70 -6.49 22.61 -16.47
CA PRO A 70 -5.89 21.70 -17.44
C PRO A 70 -4.99 20.64 -16.78
N LEU A 71 -5.05 19.40 -17.25
CA LEU A 71 -4.34 18.25 -16.64
C LEU A 71 -2.84 18.49 -16.45
N TRP A 72 -2.19 19.17 -17.38
CA TRP A 72 -0.76 19.48 -17.28
C TRP A 72 -0.44 20.41 -16.10
N LYS A 73 -1.31 21.39 -15.79
CA LYS A 73 -1.14 22.27 -14.62
C LYS A 73 -1.32 21.50 -13.33
N GLN A 74 -2.34 20.64 -13.28
CA GLN A 74 -2.57 19.75 -12.14
C GLN A 74 -1.35 18.85 -11.89
N TYR A 75 -0.79 18.28 -12.94
CA TYR A 75 0.38 17.40 -12.86
C TYR A 75 1.62 18.15 -12.36
N LEU A 76 1.94 19.31 -12.93
CA LEU A 76 3.10 20.11 -12.50
C LEU A 76 2.98 20.56 -11.04
N ARG A 77 1.77 21.00 -10.61
CA ARG A 77 1.51 21.32 -9.21
C ARG A 77 1.73 20.11 -8.31
N TYR A 78 1.12 18.98 -8.66
CA TYR A 78 1.27 17.72 -7.91
C TYR A 78 2.73 17.27 -7.80
N MET A 79 3.50 17.31 -8.89
CA MET A 79 4.93 16.99 -8.86
C MET A 79 5.72 17.97 -7.97
N GLY A 80 5.39 19.27 -8.02
CA GLY A 80 5.99 20.29 -7.16
C GLY A 80 5.69 20.08 -5.68
N ASP A 81 4.46 19.69 -5.34
CA ASP A 81 4.05 19.39 -3.97
C ASP A 81 4.75 18.11 -3.47
N VAL A 82 4.78 17.04 -4.28
CA VAL A 82 5.51 15.80 -3.97
C VAL A 82 7.00 16.05 -3.74
N ALA A 83 7.63 16.91 -4.55
CA ALA A 83 9.04 17.28 -4.36
C ALA A 83 9.29 18.03 -3.03
N ARG A 84 8.27 18.68 -2.47
CA ARG A 84 8.30 19.34 -1.14
C ARG A 84 7.81 18.42 -0.02
N LEU A 85 7.51 17.16 -0.33
CA LEU A 85 6.88 16.19 0.57
C LEU A 85 5.52 16.66 1.11
N ASP A 86 4.85 17.55 0.37
CA ASP A 86 3.47 17.92 0.64
C ASP A 86 2.55 17.04 -0.22
N PHE A 87 1.87 16.10 0.43
CA PHE A 87 0.91 15.22 -0.24
C PHE A 87 -0.51 15.81 -0.26
N GLY A 88 -0.69 17.00 0.31
CA GLY A 88 -1.98 17.67 0.39
C GLY A 88 -3.02 16.91 1.23
N VAL A 89 -4.29 17.18 0.94
CA VAL A 89 -5.42 16.58 1.63
C VAL A 89 -5.88 15.33 0.88
N SER A 90 -6.20 14.27 1.62
CA SER A 90 -6.75 13.06 1.03
C SER A 90 -8.16 13.31 0.53
N ILE A 91 -8.37 13.29 -0.79
CA ILE A 91 -9.71 13.37 -1.39
C ILE A 91 -10.60 12.24 -0.85
N ALA A 92 -10.02 11.05 -0.76
CA ALA A 92 -10.65 9.87 -0.20
C ALA A 92 -10.63 9.83 1.33
N ASN A 93 -10.25 10.85 2.09
CA ASN A 93 -10.42 10.85 3.57
C ASN A 93 -10.55 12.29 4.07
N PHE A 94 -11.24 13.13 3.30
CA PHE A 94 -11.36 14.54 3.61
C PHE A 94 -12.04 14.75 4.98
N PRO A 95 -11.55 15.66 5.85
CA PRO A 95 -10.50 16.66 5.63
C PRO A 95 -9.07 16.24 6.03
N SER A 96 -8.77 14.96 6.25
CA SER A 96 -7.45 14.52 6.72
C SER A 96 -6.34 14.75 5.69
N ARG A 97 -5.17 15.20 6.16
CA ARG A 97 -3.97 15.31 5.30
C ARG A 97 -3.45 13.92 4.97
N ALA A 98 -2.98 13.72 3.75
CA ALA A 98 -2.43 12.43 3.32
C ALA A 98 -1.19 12.05 4.15
N SER A 99 -0.36 13.03 4.53
CA SER A 99 0.77 12.85 5.45
C SER A 99 0.36 12.22 6.78
N ASP A 100 -0.75 12.66 7.36
CA ASP A 100 -1.19 12.19 8.67
C ASP A 100 -1.67 10.72 8.60
N ILE A 101 -2.31 10.36 7.50
CA ILE A 101 -2.74 8.97 7.23
C ILE A 101 -1.51 8.08 7.08
N ILE A 102 -0.52 8.52 6.31
CA ILE A 102 0.75 7.79 6.13
C ILE A 102 1.47 7.61 7.48
N LEU A 103 1.58 8.67 8.27
CA LEU A 103 2.21 8.65 9.59
C LEU A 103 1.50 7.74 10.59
N ARG A 104 0.16 7.65 10.52
CA ARG A 104 -0.61 6.71 11.35
C ARG A 104 -0.38 5.25 10.94
N ALA A 105 -0.21 4.97 9.65
CA ALA A 105 0.02 3.62 9.13
C ALA A 105 1.48 3.16 9.25
N LEU A 106 2.43 4.10 9.30
CA LEU A 106 3.87 3.84 9.31
C LEU A 106 4.33 2.91 10.44
N PRO A 107 3.99 3.14 11.73
CA PRO A 107 4.44 2.28 12.83
C PRO A 107 3.98 0.84 12.68
N TRP A 108 2.73 0.63 12.25
CA TRP A 108 2.18 -0.70 12.01
C TRP A 108 2.87 -1.40 10.85
N THR A 109 3.14 -0.67 9.76
CA THR A 109 3.86 -1.20 8.60
C THR A 109 5.28 -1.62 8.97
N ILE A 110 6.00 -0.76 9.69
CA ILE A 110 7.36 -1.05 10.16
C ILE A 110 7.34 -2.22 11.14
N GLY A 111 6.40 -2.23 12.10
CA GLY A 111 6.27 -3.30 13.08
C GLY A 111 6.01 -4.66 12.42
N LEU A 112 5.05 -4.71 11.50
CA LEU A 112 4.74 -5.92 10.73
C LEU A 112 5.91 -6.38 9.88
N LEU A 113 6.50 -5.48 9.08
CA LEU A 113 7.63 -5.81 8.21
C LEU A 113 8.82 -6.32 9.02
N THR A 114 9.18 -5.62 10.10
CA THR A 114 10.32 -5.99 10.95
C THR A 114 10.09 -7.33 11.61
N THR A 115 8.92 -7.53 12.21
CA THR A 115 8.59 -8.80 12.90
C THR A 115 8.56 -9.96 11.92
N ALA A 116 7.88 -9.80 10.78
CA ALA A 116 7.83 -10.84 9.74
C ALA A 116 9.22 -11.16 9.19
N THR A 117 10.05 -10.14 8.94
CA THR A 117 11.42 -10.32 8.44
C THR A 117 12.28 -11.06 9.44
N LEU A 118 12.21 -10.71 10.73
CA LEU A 118 12.99 -11.38 11.77
C LEU A 118 12.56 -12.84 11.94
N ILE A 119 11.26 -13.11 11.96
CA ILE A 119 10.74 -14.49 12.04
C ILE A 119 11.16 -15.28 10.80
N ALA A 120 10.98 -14.74 9.60
CA ALA A 120 11.34 -15.40 8.35
C ALA A 120 12.85 -15.65 8.27
N PHE A 121 13.67 -14.68 8.67
CA PHE A 121 15.12 -14.81 8.72
C PHE A 121 15.54 -15.89 9.72
N ALA A 122 15.02 -15.87 10.95
CA ALA A 122 15.36 -16.84 11.98
C ALA A 122 14.94 -18.25 11.58
N LEU A 123 13.66 -18.46 11.24
CA LEU A 123 13.14 -19.77 10.87
C LEU A 123 13.76 -20.28 9.57
N GLY A 124 13.86 -19.42 8.56
CA GLY A 124 14.43 -19.78 7.26
C GLY A 124 15.90 -20.16 7.37
N THR A 125 16.69 -19.42 8.15
CA THR A 125 18.12 -19.72 8.35
C THR A 125 18.28 -21.00 9.18
N LEU A 126 17.50 -21.20 10.24
CA LEU A 126 17.57 -22.40 11.08
C LEU A 126 17.18 -23.66 10.30
N LEU A 127 16.06 -23.63 9.58
CA LEU A 127 15.61 -24.75 8.76
C LEU A 127 16.58 -25.02 7.60
N GLY A 128 17.08 -23.97 6.95
CA GLY A 128 18.08 -24.09 5.89
C GLY A 128 19.39 -24.70 6.40
N ALA A 129 19.90 -24.24 7.54
CA ALA A 129 21.10 -24.77 8.16
C ALA A 129 20.92 -26.24 8.59
N LEU A 130 19.77 -26.58 9.17
CA LEU A 130 19.44 -27.95 9.57
C LEU A 130 19.40 -28.87 8.33
N LEU A 131 18.75 -28.47 7.25
CA LEU A 131 18.67 -29.29 6.03
C LEU A 131 20.02 -29.43 5.31
N ALA A 132 20.91 -28.44 5.43
CA ALA A 132 22.24 -28.47 4.84
C ALA A 132 23.28 -29.23 5.70
N TRP A 133 22.96 -29.55 6.95
CA TRP A 133 23.90 -30.18 7.86
C TRP A 133 24.13 -31.67 7.52
N PRO A 134 25.38 -32.15 7.37
CA PRO A 134 25.66 -33.50 6.87
C PRO A 134 25.13 -34.66 7.73
N ARG A 135 24.86 -34.42 9.02
CA ARG A 135 24.36 -35.43 9.97
C ARG A 135 22.85 -35.37 10.19
N THR A 136 22.13 -34.56 9.43
CA THR A 136 20.69 -34.41 9.59
C THR A 136 19.98 -35.72 9.22
N PRO A 137 19.07 -36.24 10.08
CA PRO A 137 18.35 -37.47 9.77
C PRO A 137 17.56 -37.35 8.47
N GLY A 138 17.57 -38.38 7.63
CA GLY A 138 16.93 -38.34 6.30
C GLY A 138 15.45 -37.96 6.33
N ALA A 139 14.75 -38.22 7.44
CA ALA A 139 13.36 -37.82 7.64
C ALA A 139 13.13 -36.30 7.57
N PHE A 140 14.12 -35.48 7.95
CA PHE A 140 14.01 -34.02 7.87
C PHE A 140 13.99 -33.52 6.43
N HIS A 141 14.54 -34.26 5.46
CA HIS A 141 14.43 -33.87 4.06
C HIS A 141 12.98 -33.89 3.53
N TYR A 142 12.07 -34.64 4.17
CA TYR A 142 10.65 -34.60 3.84
C TYR A 142 9.97 -33.29 4.24
N LEU A 143 10.56 -32.49 5.14
CA LEU A 143 10.05 -31.15 5.47
C LEU A 143 10.27 -30.16 4.32
N ALA A 144 11.26 -30.37 3.46
CA ALA A 144 11.55 -29.44 2.37
C ALA A 144 10.40 -29.35 1.35
N ALA A 145 9.76 -30.48 1.03
CA ALA A 145 8.68 -30.54 0.04
C ALA A 145 7.46 -29.66 0.39
N PRO A 146 6.86 -29.71 1.60
CA PRO A 146 5.75 -28.84 1.94
C PRO A 146 6.15 -27.36 2.01
N PHE A 147 7.36 -27.00 2.45
CA PHE A 147 7.82 -25.60 2.41
C PHE A 147 7.99 -25.07 0.98
N LEU A 148 8.50 -25.90 0.06
CA LEU A 148 8.58 -25.56 -1.35
C LEU A 148 7.18 -25.43 -1.98
N ALA A 149 6.25 -26.32 -1.62
CA ALA A 149 4.86 -26.23 -2.08
C ALA A 149 4.19 -24.93 -1.59
N LEU A 150 4.40 -24.54 -0.33
CA LEU A 150 3.91 -23.27 0.21
C LEU A 150 4.49 -22.05 -0.53
N SER A 151 5.74 -22.12 -0.99
CA SER A 151 6.36 -21.03 -1.75
C SER A 151 5.72 -20.81 -3.14
N ALA A 152 5.09 -21.85 -3.70
CA ALA A 152 4.36 -21.77 -4.96
C ALA A 152 2.97 -21.15 -4.80
N ILE A 153 2.43 -21.10 -3.57
CA ILE A 153 1.13 -20.51 -3.30
C ILE A 153 1.28 -18.99 -3.24
N PRO A 154 0.47 -18.21 -3.99
CA PRO A 154 0.41 -16.77 -3.83
C PRO A 154 0.15 -16.37 -2.38
N TYR A 155 1.00 -15.48 -1.84
CA TYR A 155 0.96 -15.08 -0.43
C TYR A 155 -0.42 -14.58 0.03
N TYR A 156 -1.19 -13.92 -0.86
CA TYR A 156 -2.53 -13.43 -0.53
C TYR A 156 -3.53 -14.57 -0.32
N LEU A 157 -3.43 -15.67 -1.08
CA LEU A 157 -4.27 -16.85 -0.90
C LEU A 157 -3.95 -17.55 0.42
N LEU A 158 -2.65 -17.72 0.71
CA LEU A 158 -2.21 -18.27 1.98
C LEU A 158 -2.71 -17.42 3.15
N GLY A 159 -2.63 -16.09 3.04
CA GLY A 159 -3.18 -15.16 4.02
C GLY A 159 -4.68 -15.35 4.25
N LEU A 160 -5.47 -15.48 3.19
CA LEU A 160 -6.92 -15.73 3.31
C LEU A 160 -7.22 -17.06 3.99
N VAL A 161 -6.50 -18.13 3.64
CA VAL A 161 -6.62 -19.44 4.29
C VAL A 161 -6.30 -19.34 5.77
N LEU A 162 -5.20 -18.67 6.13
CA LEU A 162 -4.80 -18.48 7.53
C LEU A 162 -5.83 -17.67 8.32
N VAL A 163 -6.38 -16.60 7.74
CA VAL A 163 -7.45 -15.81 8.37
C VAL A 163 -8.69 -16.66 8.61
N PHE A 164 -9.11 -17.47 7.62
CA PHE A 164 -10.27 -18.35 7.75
C PHE A 164 -10.06 -19.38 8.88
N PHE A 165 -8.96 -20.12 8.85
CA PHE A 165 -8.72 -21.19 9.82
C PHE A 165 -8.38 -20.65 11.22
N LEU A 166 -7.45 -19.71 11.35
CA LEU A 166 -7.01 -19.21 12.66
C LEU A 166 -8.04 -18.28 13.28
N GLY A 167 -8.73 -17.49 12.47
CA GLY A 167 -9.66 -16.48 12.94
C GLY A 167 -11.10 -16.95 13.08
N PHE A 168 -11.66 -17.63 12.08
CA PHE A 168 -13.06 -18.04 12.10
C PHE A 168 -13.27 -19.46 12.66
N THR A 169 -12.44 -20.42 12.25
CA THR A 169 -12.56 -21.81 12.71
C THR A 169 -12.03 -21.97 14.13
N LEU A 170 -10.77 -21.61 14.36
CA LEU A 170 -10.10 -21.80 15.65
C LEU A 170 -10.33 -20.64 16.64
N ARG A 171 -10.75 -19.46 16.16
CA ARG A 171 -10.95 -18.25 16.96
C ARG A 171 -9.74 -17.89 17.84
N ALA A 172 -8.55 -18.16 17.32
CA ALA A 172 -7.29 -17.90 18.02
C ALA A 172 -6.99 -16.40 18.13
N PHE A 173 -7.60 -15.57 17.29
CA PHE A 173 -7.45 -14.13 17.27
C PHE A 173 -8.81 -13.44 17.36
N PRO A 174 -8.90 -12.25 17.98
CA PRO A 174 -10.09 -11.43 17.96
C PRO A 174 -10.22 -10.81 16.56
N LEU A 175 -10.96 -11.49 15.68
CA LEU A 175 -11.43 -10.94 14.41
C LEU A 175 -12.76 -10.21 14.59
#